data_AF-A0A7S1DDW5-F1
#
_entry.id   AF-A0A7S1DDW5-F1
#
_cell.length_a   1.000
_cell.length_b   1.000
_cell.length_c   1.000
_cell.angle_alpha   90.00
_cell.angle_beta   90.00
_cell.angle_gamma   90.00
#
_symmetry.space_group_name_H-M   'P 1'
#
loop_
_entity.id
_entity.type
_entity.pdbx_description
1 polymer ?
#
loop_
_entity_poly.entity_id
_entity_poly.type
_entity_poly.pdbx_seq_one_letter_code
_entity_poly.pdbx_strand_id
1 'polypeptide(L)'
;AEVHELNVGQNLVQIKLSDGTELASSMLVAADGANSSIRRRLGLSWQGLEYGRTAATATVELDRRMPKRAFQRFLPNGPLALLPTYSPDYATIVWSTTPEEAEELKTADDLAFRINHVLQKGPQRMPPLFPHSPSDSTVFSNLAYGMEKMVDTLQYGMAMRHWNDDPEKFIAPPTVSKVVSPTFTFPLSCRFVTSYVYNGRVALVGDAAHTIHPMAGQGLNLGLEDIGVLASVIDRAYMSGMDVSSFVEQEYQPNRRLAV
;
A
#
# COMPACT_ATOMS: atom_id res chain seq x y z
N ALA A 1 11.73 18.36 -14.25
CA ALA A 1 13.12 18.58 -13.83
C ALA A 1 13.36 17.81 -12.54
N GLU A 2 14.49 17.11 -12.41
CA GLU A 2 14.81 16.29 -11.22
C GLU A 2 15.71 17.05 -10.26
N VAL A 3 15.72 16.68 -8.97
CA VAL A 3 16.61 17.30 -7.97
C VAL A 3 18.03 16.75 -8.14
N HIS A 4 18.96 17.63 -8.53
CA HIS A 4 20.38 17.33 -8.74
C HIS A 4 21.21 17.54 -7.47
N GLU A 5 20.98 18.62 -6.74
CA GLU A 5 21.63 18.93 -5.46
C GLU A 5 20.58 19.31 -4.41
N LEU A 6 20.84 18.94 -3.16
CA LEU A 6 20.00 19.21 -2.00
C LEU A 6 20.90 19.65 -0.85
N ASN A 7 20.65 20.84 -0.33
CA ASN A 7 21.30 21.37 0.87
C ASN A 7 20.23 21.73 1.90
N VAL A 8 20.32 21.14 3.08
CA VAL A 8 19.39 21.38 4.19
C VAL A 8 20.11 22.20 5.25
N GLY A 9 19.88 23.51 5.26
CA GLY A 9 20.40 24.42 6.27
C GLY A 9 19.52 24.48 7.52
N GLN A 10 19.90 25.34 8.47
CA GLN A 10 19.11 25.57 9.70
C GLN A 10 17.78 26.29 9.42
N ASN A 11 17.75 27.24 8.49
CA ASN A 11 16.57 28.08 8.22
C ASN A 11 15.86 27.75 6.92
N LEU A 12 16.59 27.25 5.92
CA LEU A 12 16.07 27.01 4.58
C LEU A 12 16.60 25.68 4.03
N VAL A 13 15.81 25.10 3.14
CA VAL A 13 16.20 24.04 2.22
C VAL A 13 16.47 24.67 0.87
N GLN A 14 17.60 24.32 0.26
CA GLN A 14 17.99 24.75 -1.07
C GLN A 14 18.10 23.53 -1.98
N ILE A 15 17.49 23.62 -3.16
CA ILE A 15 17.56 22.57 -4.18
C ILE A 15 18.03 23.16 -5.50
N LYS A 16 18.84 22.38 -6.21
CA LYS A 16 19.21 22.65 -7.60
C LYS A 16 18.61 21.57 -8.48
N LEU A 17 17.88 21.99 -9.50
CA LEU A 17 17.24 21.10 -10.46
C LEU A 17 18.18 20.78 -11.62
N SER A 18 17.87 19.70 -12.34
CA SER A 18 18.65 19.21 -13.49
C SER A 18 18.76 20.21 -14.65
N ASP A 19 17.85 21.18 -14.74
CA ASP A 19 17.87 22.25 -15.74
C ASP A 19 18.67 23.49 -15.28
N GLY A 20 19.29 23.43 -14.09
CA GLY A 20 20.06 24.52 -13.49
C GLY A 20 19.25 25.46 -12.61
N THR A 21 17.92 25.29 -12.52
CA THR A 21 17.06 26.11 -11.65
C THR A 21 17.43 25.91 -10.18
N GLU A 22 17.58 26.98 -9.42
CA GLU A 22 17.82 26.95 -7.98
C GLU A 22 16.59 27.48 -7.23
N LEU A 23 16.12 26.72 -6.23
CA LEU A 23 14.96 27.07 -5.40
C LEU A 23 15.35 27.01 -3.93
N ALA A 24 14.76 27.90 -3.13
CA ALA A 24 14.90 27.91 -1.68
C ALA A 24 13.53 28.00 -1.01
N SER A 25 13.33 27.23 0.05
CA SER A 25 12.10 27.22 0.84
C SER A 25 12.39 26.99 2.32
N SER A 26 11.45 27.37 3.19
CA SER A 26 11.52 27.05 4.62
C SER A 26 11.33 25.56 4.92
N MET A 27 10.77 24.81 3.97
CA MET A 27 10.48 23.39 4.10
C MET A 27 10.42 22.71 2.72
N LEU A 28 10.86 21.45 2.66
CA LEU A 28 10.72 20.55 1.51
C LEU A 28 9.83 19.37 1.88
N VAL A 29 8.86 19.05 1.04
CA VAL A 29 8.03 17.84 1.20
C VAL A 29 8.41 16.84 0.10
N ALA A 30 8.96 15.69 0.51
CA ALA A 30 9.36 14.61 -0.39
C ALA A 30 8.18 13.65 -0.60
N ALA A 31 7.58 13.72 -1.79
CA ALA A 31 6.49 12.85 -2.26
C ALA A 31 6.89 12.10 -3.54
N ASP A 32 8.17 11.75 -3.68
CA ASP A 32 8.80 11.20 -4.89
C ASP A 32 8.82 9.66 -4.94
N GLY A 33 7.83 9.02 -4.29
CA GLY A 33 7.54 7.61 -4.43
C GLY A 33 8.52 6.65 -3.75
N ALA A 34 8.32 5.34 -3.98
CA ALA A 34 9.06 4.27 -3.30
C ALA A 34 10.58 4.36 -3.51
N ASN A 35 11.00 4.88 -4.67
CA ASN A 35 12.39 5.06 -5.05
C ASN A 35 12.93 6.48 -4.77
N SER A 36 12.35 7.15 -3.77
CA SER A 36 12.66 8.53 -3.38
C SER A 36 14.14 8.87 -3.49
N SER A 37 14.42 9.85 -4.35
CA SER A 37 15.72 10.47 -4.54
C SER A 37 16.13 11.27 -3.31
N ILE A 38 15.17 11.99 -2.71
CA ILE A 38 15.40 12.84 -1.54
C ILE A 38 15.77 11.99 -0.33
N ARG A 39 15.02 10.92 -0.05
CA ARG A 39 15.32 9.99 1.04
C ARG A 39 16.74 9.44 0.95
N ARG A 40 17.14 8.98 -0.25
CA ARG A 40 18.48 8.42 -0.49
C ARG A 40 19.59 9.46 -0.30
N ARG A 41 19.40 10.69 -0.81
CA ARG A 41 20.37 11.79 -0.66
C ARG A 41 20.57 12.20 0.80
N LEU A 42 19.52 12.11 1.61
CA LEU A 42 19.57 12.40 3.04
C LEU A 42 20.11 11.25 3.89
N GLY A 43 20.42 10.10 3.28
CA GLY A 43 20.93 8.93 3.99
C GLY A 43 19.91 8.34 4.99
N LEU A 44 18.62 8.59 4.79
CA LEU A 44 17.58 8.11 5.68
C LEU A 44 17.39 6.60 5.50
N SER A 45 17.54 5.86 6.60
CA SER A 45 17.42 4.41 6.59
C SER A 45 15.98 3.97 6.41
N TRP A 46 15.82 2.90 5.63
CA TRP A 46 14.56 2.20 5.43
C TRP A 46 14.64 0.83 6.08
N GLN A 47 13.62 0.50 6.87
CA GLN A 47 13.41 -0.83 7.43
C GLN A 47 12.22 -1.47 6.71
N GLY A 48 12.21 -2.78 6.59
CA GLY A 48 11.11 -3.44 5.91
C GLY A 48 11.33 -4.92 5.66
N LEU A 49 10.27 -5.54 5.16
CA LEU A 49 10.24 -6.91 4.71
C LEU A 49 9.95 -6.93 3.20
N GLU A 50 10.79 -7.65 2.47
CA GLU A 50 10.45 -8.05 1.11
C GLU A 50 9.62 -9.32 1.18
N TYR A 51 8.40 -9.26 0.65
CA TYR A 51 7.51 -10.43 0.69
C TYR A 51 7.93 -11.52 -0.30
N GLY A 52 8.81 -11.21 -1.26
CA GLY A 52 9.08 -12.08 -2.40
C GLY A 52 7.83 -12.31 -3.25
N ARG A 53 6.92 -11.33 -3.28
CA ARG A 53 5.65 -11.37 -4.00
C ARG A 53 5.53 -10.19 -4.96
N THR A 54 4.77 -10.41 -6.02
CA THR A 54 4.47 -9.45 -7.07
C THR A 54 2.97 -9.40 -7.26
N ALA A 55 2.39 -8.22 -7.38
CA ALA A 55 0.99 -8.05 -7.75
C ALA A 55 0.87 -7.89 -9.26
N ALA A 56 0.00 -8.67 -9.89
CA ALA A 56 -0.49 -8.44 -11.24
C ALA A 56 -1.84 -7.68 -11.18
N THR A 57 -1.99 -6.63 -11.99
CA THR A 57 -3.21 -5.82 -12.07
C THR A 57 -3.65 -5.62 -13.50
N ALA A 58 -4.97 -5.66 -13.72
CA ALA A 58 -5.60 -5.42 -15.01
C ALA A 58 -7.06 -5.00 -14.81
N THR A 59 -7.61 -4.26 -15.76
CA THR A 59 -9.05 -3.98 -15.84
C THR A 59 -9.75 -5.10 -16.61
N VAL A 60 -10.88 -5.55 -16.07
CA VAL A 60 -11.67 -6.67 -16.58
C VAL A 60 -13.12 -6.24 -16.81
N GLU A 61 -13.73 -6.77 -17.86
CA GLU A 61 -15.17 -6.65 -18.15
C GLU A 61 -15.92 -7.80 -17.48
N LEU A 62 -17.04 -7.48 -16.85
CA LEU A 62 -17.84 -8.42 -16.07
C LEU A 62 -19.05 -8.93 -16.87
N ASP A 63 -19.47 -10.16 -16.59
CA ASP A 63 -20.70 -10.75 -17.16
C ASP A 63 -21.99 -10.08 -16.66
N ARG A 64 -21.94 -9.49 -15.46
CA ARG A 64 -23.03 -8.77 -14.81
C ARG A 64 -22.49 -7.59 -14.03
N ARG A 65 -23.39 -6.64 -13.76
CA ARG A 65 -23.07 -5.43 -12.98
C ARG A 65 -22.47 -5.78 -11.62
N MET A 66 -21.34 -5.15 -11.32
CA MET A 66 -20.65 -5.24 -10.05
C MET A 66 -21.58 -4.75 -8.92
N PRO A 67 -21.95 -5.61 -7.95
CA PRO A 67 -22.56 -5.11 -6.73
C PRO A 67 -21.49 -4.25 -6.04
N LYS A 68 -21.82 -3.05 -5.55
CA LYS A 68 -20.89 -2.07 -4.93
C LYS A 68 -20.12 -2.63 -3.71
N ARG A 69 -19.24 -3.58 -3.96
CA ARG A 69 -18.63 -4.51 -3.01
C ARG A 69 -17.36 -5.06 -3.65
N ALA A 70 -16.24 -4.96 -2.96
CA ALA A 70 -15.02 -5.66 -3.34
C ALA A 70 -15.10 -7.14 -2.95
N PHE A 71 -14.55 -7.99 -3.79
CA PHE A 71 -14.38 -9.41 -3.50
C PHE A 71 -12.90 -9.71 -3.37
N GLN A 72 -12.53 -10.54 -2.39
CA GLN A 72 -11.15 -10.97 -2.23
C GLN A 72 -11.13 -12.44 -1.86
N ARG A 73 -10.26 -13.19 -2.54
CA ARG A 73 -9.97 -14.58 -2.26
C ARG A 73 -8.51 -14.71 -1.90
N PHE A 74 -8.23 -15.25 -0.72
CA PHE A 74 -6.87 -15.58 -0.33
C PHE A 74 -6.48 -16.96 -0.86
N LEU A 75 -5.27 -17.07 -1.41
CA LEU A 75 -4.65 -18.31 -1.87
C LEU A 75 -3.32 -18.52 -1.15
N PRO A 76 -2.76 -19.76 -1.17
CA PRO A 76 -1.43 -20.02 -0.59
C PRO A 76 -0.32 -19.12 -1.14
N ASN A 77 -0.43 -18.71 -2.42
CA ASN A 77 0.58 -17.87 -3.08
C ASN A 77 0.30 -16.36 -2.94
N GLY A 78 -0.85 -15.98 -2.38
CA GLY A 78 -1.27 -14.60 -2.18
C GLY A 78 -2.74 -14.37 -2.58
N PRO A 79 -3.34 -13.24 -2.18
CA PRO A 79 -4.73 -12.95 -2.49
C PRO A 79 -4.95 -12.51 -3.95
N LEU A 80 -6.14 -12.82 -4.46
CA LEU A 80 -6.74 -12.22 -5.65
C LEU A 80 -7.94 -11.37 -5.22
N ALA A 81 -7.90 -10.09 -5.52
CA ALA A 81 -8.99 -9.14 -5.30
C ALA A 81 -9.64 -8.74 -6.62
N LEU A 82 -10.96 -8.51 -6.59
CA LEU A 82 -11.78 -7.93 -7.65
C LEU A 82 -12.42 -6.65 -7.09
N LEU A 83 -11.94 -5.51 -7.57
CA LEU A 83 -12.26 -4.18 -7.03
C LEU A 83 -13.25 -3.47 -7.96
N PRO A 84 -14.36 -2.93 -7.43
CA PRO A 84 -15.29 -2.14 -8.23
C PRO A 84 -14.61 -0.91 -8.82
N THR A 85 -14.96 -0.57 -10.06
CA THR A 85 -14.62 0.73 -10.65
C THR A 85 -15.82 1.67 -10.61
N TYR A 86 -15.67 2.88 -11.16
CA TYR A 86 -16.80 3.80 -11.33
C TYR A 86 -17.86 3.23 -12.28
N SER A 87 -17.44 2.46 -13.30
CA SER A 87 -18.37 1.78 -14.19
C SER A 87 -18.79 0.44 -13.60
N PRO A 88 -20.10 0.15 -13.50
CA PRO A 88 -20.57 -1.10 -12.90
C PRO A 88 -20.24 -2.34 -13.75
N ASP A 89 -19.90 -2.16 -15.03
CA ASP A 89 -19.63 -3.27 -15.95
C ASP A 89 -18.14 -3.67 -15.96
N TYR A 90 -17.29 -2.93 -15.22
CA TYR A 90 -15.85 -3.18 -15.13
C TYR A 90 -15.36 -3.26 -13.69
N ALA A 91 -14.33 -4.09 -13.49
CA ALA A 91 -13.59 -4.19 -12.24
C ALA A 91 -12.07 -4.13 -12.50
N THR A 92 -11.31 -3.84 -11.46
CA THR A 92 -9.84 -3.99 -11.48
C THR A 92 -9.47 -5.20 -10.64
N ILE A 93 -8.65 -6.09 -11.19
CA ILE A 93 -8.07 -7.18 -10.40
C ILE A 93 -6.75 -6.76 -9.76
N VAL A 94 -6.47 -7.31 -8.58
CA VAL A 94 -5.13 -7.27 -7.98
C VAL A 94 -4.80 -8.69 -7.52
N TRP A 95 -3.88 -9.35 -8.21
CA TRP A 95 -3.47 -10.73 -7.94
C TRP A 95 -2.05 -10.74 -7.42
N SER A 96 -1.89 -10.91 -6.11
CA SER A 96 -0.59 -11.11 -5.47
C SER A 96 -0.15 -12.56 -5.63
N THR A 97 1.01 -12.79 -6.22
CA THR A 97 1.61 -14.12 -6.35
C THR A 97 3.15 -14.07 -6.39
N THR A 98 3.84 -15.16 -6.73
CA THR A 98 5.30 -15.17 -6.95
C THR A 98 5.67 -14.29 -8.17
N PRO A 99 6.92 -13.79 -8.25
CA PRO A 99 7.37 -13.04 -9.42
C PRO A 99 7.20 -13.81 -10.73
N GLU A 100 7.48 -15.11 -10.74
CA GLU A 100 7.38 -15.96 -11.94
C GLU A 100 5.93 -16.08 -12.41
N GLU A 101 5.01 -16.42 -11.50
CA GLU A 101 3.59 -16.53 -11.83
C GLU A 101 3.01 -15.18 -12.27
N ALA A 102 3.46 -14.07 -11.67
CA ALA A 102 2.99 -12.74 -12.05
C ALA A 102 3.39 -12.36 -13.49
N GLU A 103 4.60 -12.73 -13.92
CA GLU A 103 5.04 -12.53 -15.32
C GLU A 103 4.31 -13.47 -16.28
N GLU A 104 3.97 -14.70 -15.88
CA GLU A 104 3.10 -15.57 -16.69
C GLU A 104 1.71 -14.95 -16.88
N LEU A 105 1.11 -14.40 -15.82
CA LEU A 105 -0.21 -13.76 -15.89
C LEU A 105 -0.25 -12.56 -16.85
N LYS A 106 0.90 -11.89 -17.11
CA LYS A 106 0.93 -10.78 -18.09
C LYS A 106 0.63 -11.20 -19.51
N THR A 107 1.01 -12.42 -19.88
CA THR A 107 0.97 -12.92 -21.26
C THR A 107 -0.07 -14.03 -21.43
N ALA A 108 -0.84 -14.34 -20.38
CA ALA A 108 -1.82 -15.41 -20.38
C ALA A 108 -3.09 -15.02 -21.17
N ASP A 109 -3.31 -15.68 -22.31
CA ASP A 109 -4.54 -15.56 -23.10
C ASP A 109 -5.78 -16.06 -22.33
N ASP A 110 -5.58 -16.95 -21.35
CA ASP A 110 -6.63 -17.55 -20.52
C ASP A 110 -6.81 -16.86 -19.17
N LEU A 111 -6.29 -15.63 -18.98
CA LEU A 111 -6.32 -14.91 -17.70
C LEU A 111 -7.76 -14.77 -17.13
N ALA A 112 -8.75 -14.47 -17.97
CA ALA A 112 -10.16 -14.40 -17.55
C ALA A 112 -10.65 -15.74 -16.96
N PHE A 113 -10.30 -16.87 -17.60
CA PHE A 113 -10.64 -18.20 -17.12
C PHE A 113 -9.98 -18.50 -15.77
N ARG A 114 -8.69 -18.16 -15.62
CA ARG A 114 -7.95 -18.34 -14.36
C ARG A 114 -8.55 -17.54 -13.20
N ILE A 115 -8.90 -16.28 -13.45
CA ILE A 115 -9.57 -15.42 -12.46
C ILE A 115 -10.90 -16.05 -12.01
N ASN A 116 -11.73 -16.48 -12.96
CA ASN A 116 -13.01 -17.13 -12.66
C ASN A 116 -12.81 -18.43 -11.89
N HIS A 117 -11.84 -19.26 -12.29
CA HIS A 117 -11.54 -20.52 -11.61
C HIS A 117 -11.17 -20.29 -10.12
N VAL A 118 -10.52 -19.18 -9.80
CA VAL A 118 -10.15 -18.82 -8.44
C VAL A 118 -11.34 -18.25 -7.66
N LEU A 119 -12.01 -17.24 -8.22
CA LEU A 119 -13.01 -16.44 -7.52
C LEU A 119 -14.37 -17.13 -7.35
N GLN A 120 -14.70 -18.10 -8.21
CA GLN A 120 -15.98 -18.80 -8.18
C GLN A 120 -16.00 -19.99 -7.20
N LYS A 121 -14.86 -20.32 -6.57
CA LYS A 121 -14.82 -21.37 -5.55
C LYS A 121 -15.47 -20.85 -4.25
N GLY A 122 -16.37 -21.67 -3.68
CA GLY A 122 -17.03 -21.40 -2.39
C GLY A 122 -16.04 -21.23 -1.22
N PRO A 123 -16.52 -20.96 0.01
CA PRO A 123 -15.67 -20.67 1.17
C PRO A 123 -14.55 -21.71 1.35
N GLN A 124 -13.32 -21.26 1.57
CA GLN A 124 -12.17 -22.13 1.86
C GLN A 124 -11.69 -21.93 3.28
N ARG A 125 -11.30 -23.05 3.93
CA ARG A 125 -10.45 -22.97 5.11
C ARG A 125 -9.01 -22.69 4.68
N MET A 126 -8.53 -21.50 5.00
CA MET A 126 -7.12 -21.16 4.80
C MET A 126 -6.23 -21.82 5.87
N PRO A 127 -5.10 -22.42 5.48
CA PRO A 127 -3.97 -22.58 6.38
C PRO A 127 -3.32 -21.21 6.67
N PRO A 128 -2.55 -21.07 7.77
CA PRO A 128 -1.88 -19.81 8.11
C PRO A 128 -1.00 -19.32 6.94
N LEU A 129 -1.08 -18.03 6.60
CA LEU A 129 -0.31 -17.35 5.55
C LEU A 129 1.19 -17.32 5.89
N PHE A 130 1.54 -17.36 7.18
CA PHE A 130 2.92 -17.50 7.64
C PHE A 130 3.12 -18.85 8.38
N PRO A 131 3.95 -19.77 7.86
CA PRO A 131 4.32 -20.97 8.59
C PRO A 131 5.18 -20.60 9.81
N HIS A 132 4.96 -21.27 10.95
CA HIS A 132 5.87 -21.17 12.09
C HIS A 132 7.25 -21.71 11.69
N SER A 133 8.25 -20.84 11.54
CA SER A 133 9.66 -21.25 11.63
C SER A 133 10.10 -21.09 13.08
N PRO A 134 10.49 -22.15 13.80
CA PRO A 134 10.86 -22.08 15.22
C PRO A 134 12.10 -21.22 15.52
N SER A 135 12.78 -20.67 14.51
CA SER A 135 14.09 -20.01 14.67
C SER A 135 14.10 -18.48 14.52
N ASP A 136 13.06 -17.82 13.99
CA ASP A 136 13.10 -16.37 13.71
C ASP A 136 12.19 -15.55 14.64
N SER A 137 12.78 -15.19 15.79
CA SER A 137 12.17 -14.43 16.88
C SER A 137 12.23 -12.91 16.67
N THR A 138 11.82 -12.41 15.51
CA THR A 138 11.70 -10.96 15.30
C THR A 138 10.34 -10.46 15.76
N VAL A 139 10.28 -9.33 16.48
CA VAL A 139 9.03 -8.69 16.93
C VAL A 139 7.99 -8.53 15.79
N PHE A 140 8.47 -8.36 14.55
CA PHE A 140 7.65 -8.28 13.34
C PHE A 140 6.96 -9.58 12.94
N SER A 141 7.58 -10.76 13.13
CA SER A 141 6.92 -12.04 12.83
C SER A 141 5.77 -12.26 13.81
N ASN A 142 5.95 -11.88 15.07
CA ASN A 142 4.90 -11.92 16.10
C ASN A 142 3.79 -10.89 15.84
N LEU A 143 4.10 -9.69 15.34
CA LEU A 143 3.09 -8.67 15.02
C LEU A 143 2.30 -9.04 13.75
N ALA A 144 2.97 -9.47 12.69
CA ALA A 144 2.33 -9.93 11.45
C ALA A 144 1.44 -11.16 11.71
N TYR A 145 1.94 -12.12 12.51
CA TYR A 145 1.15 -13.27 12.98
C TYR A 145 0.00 -12.85 13.89
N GLY A 146 0.19 -11.89 14.79
CA GLY A 146 -0.85 -11.38 15.68
C GLY A 146 -1.96 -10.67 14.92
N MET A 147 -1.61 -9.85 13.93
CA MET A 147 -2.57 -9.23 13.01
C MET A 147 -3.26 -10.27 12.14
N GLU A 148 -2.54 -11.25 11.60
CA GLU A 148 -3.14 -12.33 10.81
C GLU A 148 -4.13 -13.12 11.67
N LYS A 149 -3.73 -13.58 12.86
CA LYS A 149 -4.62 -14.29 13.80
C LYS A 149 -5.83 -13.45 14.20
N MET A 150 -5.67 -12.14 14.36
CA MET A 150 -6.79 -11.24 14.67
C MET A 150 -7.73 -11.09 13.48
N VAL A 151 -7.20 -10.88 12.27
CA VAL A 151 -7.99 -10.83 11.03
C VAL A 151 -8.66 -12.17 10.79
N ASP A 152 -7.97 -13.28 10.97
CA ASP A 152 -8.49 -14.64 10.81
C ASP A 152 -9.58 -14.94 11.83
N THR A 153 -9.35 -14.61 13.10
CA THR A 153 -10.33 -14.79 14.19
C THR A 153 -11.55 -13.89 14.01
N LEU A 154 -11.37 -12.65 13.54
CA LEU A 154 -12.48 -11.73 13.26
C LEU A 154 -13.23 -12.12 11.98
N GLN A 155 -12.52 -12.45 10.90
CA GLN A 155 -13.12 -12.85 9.62
C GLN A 155 -13.82 -14.19 9.75
N TYR A 156 -13.22 -15.23 10.33
CA TYR A 156 -13.91 -16.49 10.62
C TYR A 156 -14.99 -16.31 11.68
N GLY A 157 -14.72 -15.54 12.74
CA GLY A 157 -15.71 -15.29 13.80
C GLY A 157 -16.96 -14.60 13.26
N MET A 158 -16.81 -13.60 12.38
CA MET A 158 -17.92 -12.90 11.71
C MET A 158 -18.53 -13.74 10.58
N ALA A 159 -17.73 -14.43 9.77
CA ALA A 159 -18.23 -15.31 8.72
C ALA A 159 -19.05 -16.47 9.30
N MET A 160 -18.60 -17.08 10.40
CA MET A 160 -19.33 -18.15 11.11
C MET A 160 -20.54 -17.61 11.87
N ARG A 161 -20.51 -16.37 12.37
CA ARG A 161 -21.68 -15.71 12.98
C ARG A 161 -22.82 -15.50 11.98
N HIS A 162 -22.49 -15.09 10.76
CA HIS A 162 -23.48 -14.89 9.70
C HIS A 162 -23.84 -16.16 8.93
N TRP A 163 -23.02 -17.21 9.00
CA TRP A 163 -23.25 -18.50 8.33
C TRP A 163 -24.41 -19.30 8.95
N ASN A 164 -24.57 -19.25 10.27
CA ASN A 164 -25.67 -19.96 10.94
C ASN A 164 -27.06 -19.40 10.63
N ASP A 165 -27.15 -18.18 10.07
CA ASP A 165 -28.43 -17.51 9.82
C ASP A 165 -28.99 -17.76 8.42
N ASP A 166 -28.15 -18.11 7.41
CA ASP A 166 -28.61 -18.44 6.04
C ASP A 166 -27.44 -18.94 5.13
N PRO A 167 -27.34 -20.24 4.81
CA PRO A 167 -26.32 -20.76 3.89
C PRO A 167 -26.49 -20.29 2.43
N GLU A 168 -27.61 -19.67 2.04
CA GLU A 168 -27.80 -19.07 0.70
C GLU A 168 -27.19 -17.65 0.56
N LYS A 169 -26.65 -17.05 1.63
CA LYS A 169 -26.11 -15.67 1.58
C LYS A 169 -24.72 -15.52 0.94
N PHE A 170 -24.07 -16.59 0.50
CA PHE A 170 -22.82 -16.46 -0.25
C PHE A 170 -23.10 -15.88 -1.64
N ILE A 171 -22.80 -14.60 -1.81
CA ILE A 171 -22.89 -13.93 -3.11
C ILE A 171 -21.55 -14.14 -3.82
N ALA A 172 -21.54 -15.02 -4.82
CA ALA A 172 -20.39 -15.19 -5.69
C ALA A 172 -20.08 -13.87 -6.45
N PRO A 173 -18.80 -13.54 -6.67
CA PRO A 173 -18.44 -12.39 -7.50
C PRO A 173 -18.99 -12.56 -8.93
N PRO A 174 -19.27 -11.46 -9.65
CA PRO A 174 -19.45 -11.50 -11.10
C PRO A 174 -18.29 -12.26 -11.78
N THR A 175 -18.59 -12.96 -12.88
CA THR A 175 -17.53 -13.60 -13.67
C THR A 175 -16.88 -12.58 -14.59
N VAL A 176 -15.59 -12.75 -14.83
CA VAL A 176 -14.84 -11.97 -15.80
C VAL A 176 -15.11 -12.51 -17.19
N SER A 177 -15.67 -11.68 -18.05
CA SER A 177 -15.93 -11.99 -19.46
C SER A 177 -14.63 -11.90 -20.28
N LYS A 178 -13.85 -10.83 -20.08
CA LYS A 178 -12.55 -10.64 -20.74
C LYS A 178 -11.69 -9.62 -19.99
N VAL A 179 -10.39 -9.68 -20.23
CA VAL A 179 -9.41 -8.67 -19.79
C VAL A 179 -9.36 -7.58 -20.86
N VAL A 180 -9.52 -6.31 -20.46
CA VAL A 180 -9.70 -5.17 -21.40
C VAL A 180 -8.57 -4.15 -21.34
N SER A 181 -7.58 -4.37 -20.47
CA SER A 181 -6.35 -3.58 -20.41
C SER A 181 -5.12 -4.48 -20.52
N PRO A 182 -3.94 -3.92 -20.78
CA PRO A 182 -2.69 -4.60 -20.48
C PRO A 182 -2.63 -4.99 -19.00
N THR A 183 -1.98 -6.10 -18.71
CA THR A 183 -1.67 -6.52 -17.34
C THR A 183 -0.34 -5.90 -16.92
N PHE A 184 -0.34 -5.22 -15.78
CA PHE A 184 0.87 -4.63 -15.19
C PHE A 184 1.29 -5.43 -13.96
N THR A 185 2.58 -5.50 -13.69
CA THR A 185 3.09 -6.10 -12.44
C THR A 185 3.94 -5.11 -11.67
N PHE A 186 3.88 -5.21 -10.34
CA PHE A 186 4.74 -4.44 -9.44
C PHE A 186 5.10 -5.26 -8.20
N PRO A 187 6.35 -5.14 -7.70
CA PRO A 187 6.79 -5.87 -6.53
C PRO A 187 6.05 -5.39 -5.28
N LEU A 188 5.77 -6.32 -4.37
CA LEU A 188 5.15 -6.01 -3.08
C LEU A 188 6.20 -6.00 -1.99
N SER A 189 6.26 -4.88 -1.28
CA SER A 189 7.13 -4.71 -0.13
C SER A 189 6.39 -3.97 0.98
N CYS A 190 6.77 -4.26 2.22
CA CYS A 190 6.48 -3.37 3.33
C CYS A 190 7.78 -2.73 3.76
N ARG A 191 7.91 -1.43 3.59
CA ARG A 191 9.10 -0.65 3.96
C ARG A 191 8.65 0.65 4.59
N PHE A 192 9.38 1.14 5.57
CA PHE A 192 9.09 2.40 6.24
C PHE A 192 10.38 3.09 6.69
N VAL A 193 10.37 4.42 6.72
CA VAL A 193 11.45 5.23 7.28
C VAL A 193 11.44 5.17 8.80
N THR A 194 12.63 5.14 9.38
CA THR A 194 12.80 5.30 10.84
C THR A 194 12.57 6.74 11.29
N SER A 195 12.76 7.70 10.38
CA SER A 195 12.51 9.13 10.57
C SER A 195 11.73 9.68 9.38
N TYR A 196 10.56 10.24 9.66
CA TYR A 196 9.68 10.88 8.67
C TYR A 196 10.09 12.32 8.37
N VAL A 197 10.98 12.86 9.21
CA VAL A 197 11.47 14.23 9.14
C VAL A 197 13.00 14.20 9.19
N TYR A 198 13.62 15.10 8.43
CA TYR A 198 15.06 15.37 8.50
C TYR A 198 15.30 16.84 8.83
N ASN A 199 15.98 17.08 9.94
CA ASN A 199 16.39 18.41 10.42
C ASN A 199 15.23 19.42 10.49
N GLY A 200 14.02 18.97 10.84
CA GLY A 200 12.76 19.73 10.83
C GLY A 200 12.30 20.31 9.49
N ARG A 201 13.14 20.24 8.45
CA ARG A 201 13.00 21.01 7.22
C ARG A 201 12.59 20.15 6.04
N VAL A 202 12.81 18.84 6.10
CA VAL A 202 12.34 17.91 5.07
C VAL A 202 11.38 16.92 5.69
N ALA A 203 10.16 16.84 5.18
CA ALA A 203 9.20 15.80 5.56
C ALA A 203 9.00 14.81 4.41
N LEU A 204 8.95 13.52 4.72
CA LEU A 204 8.60 12.47 3.76
C LEU A 204 7.13 12.09 3.92
N VAL A 205 6.43 11.90 2.80
CA VAL A 205 5.02 11.49 2.73
C VAL A 205 4.81 10.35 1.73
N GLY A 206 3.77 9.56 1.94
CA GLY A 206 3.37 8.43 1.10
C GLY A 206 4.52 7.46 0.85
N ASP A 207 4.60 6.94 -0.37
CA ASP A 207 5.61 5.97 -0.80
C ASP A 207 7.07 6.41 -0.59
N ALA A 208 7.34 7.71 -0.47
CA ALA A 208 8.69 8.19 -0.11
C ALA A 208 9.05 7.84 1.34
N ALA A 209 8.06 7.83 2.24
CA ALA A 209 8.19 7.48 3.64
C ALA A 209 7.91 6.00 3.92
N HIS A 210 6.85 5.44 3.35
CA HIS A 210 6.42 4.06 3.59
C HIS A 210 5.77 3.42 2.37
N THR A 211 6.05 2.15 2.16
CA THR A 211 5.30 1.27 1.26
C THR A 211 4.69 0.19 2.13
N ILE A 212 3.40 -0.05 1.98
CA ILE A 212 2.66 -0.94 2.89
C ILE A 212 2.06 -2.07 2.07
N HIS A 213 1.88 -3.23 2.72
CA HIS A 213 1.23 -4.37 2.08
C HIS A 213 -0.07 -3.91 1.41
N PRO A 214 -0.36 -4.31 0.16
CA PRO A 214 -1.57 -3.92 -0.56
C PRO A 214 -2.78 -4.71 -0.03
N MET A 215 -3.06 -4.63 1.27
CA MET A 215 -4.36 -5.01 1.77
C MET A 215 -5.33 -3.90 1.35
N ALA A 216 -6.25 -4.21 0.43
CA ALA A 216 -7.35 -3.34 0.04
C ALA A 216 -6.98 -1.91 -0.44
N GLY A 217 -5.80 -1.71 -1.05
CA GLY A 217 -5.41 -0.40 -1.60
C GLY A 217 -5.10 0.66 -0.53
N GLN A 218 -4.66 0.25 0.65
CA GLN A 218 -4.37 1.16 1.78
C GLN A 218 -3.23 2.17 1.52
N GLY A 219 -2.31 1.91 0.59
CA GLY A 219 -1.14 2.78 0.35
C GLY A 219 -1.53 4.24 0.05
N LEU A 220 -2.49 4.46 -0.85
CA LEU A 220 -2.97 5.82 -1.17
C LEU A 220 -3.63 6.47 0.05
N ASN A 221 -4.45 5.72 0.79
CA ASN A 221 -5.16 6.26 1.95
C ASN A 221 -4.18 6.72 3.04
N LEU A 222 -3.09 5.97 3.25
CA LEU A 222 -2.05 6.31 4.21
C LEU A 222 -1.24 7.52 3.76
N GLY A 223 -0.93 7.63 2.46
CA GLY A 223 -0.31 8.84 1.90
C GLY A 223 -1.20 10.08 2.00
N LEU A 224 -2.52 9.94 1.79
CA LEU A 224 -3.47 11.04 1.97
C LEU A 224 -3.58 11.47 3.43
N GLU A 225 -3.53 10.52 4.36
CA GLU A 225 -3.50 10.79 5.78
C GLU A 225 -2.21 11.52 6.18
N ASP A 226 -1.04 11.12 5.64
CA ASP A 226 0.22 11.85 5.85
C ASP A 226 0.07 13.33 5.46
N ILE A 227 -0.51 13.60 4.28
CA ILE A 227 -0.76 14.96 3.79
C ILE A 227 -1.73 15.70 4.72
N GLY A 228 -2.81 15.05 5.16
CA GLY A 228 -3.79 15.65 6.06
C GLY A 228 -3.18 16.08 7.39
N VAL A 229 -2.35 15.21 8.00
CA VAL A 229 -1.63 15.53 9.23
C VAL A 229 -0.61 16.64 8.98
N LEU A 230 0.20 16.52 7.92
CA LEU A 230 1.25 17.49 7.62
C LEU A 230 0.69 18.89 7.35
N ALA A 231 -0.39 18.99 6.57
CA ALA A 231 -1.06 20.26 6.29
C ALA A 231 -1.58 20.90 7.58
N SER A 232 -2.15 20.11 8.48
CA SER A 232 -2.64 20.60 9.79
C SER A 232 -1.50 21.10 10.68
N VAL A 233 -0.35 20.43 10.67
CA VAL A 233 0.86 20.85 11.40
C VAL A 233 1.43 22.15 10.84
N ILE A 234 1.52 22.27 9.51
CA ILE A 234 2.00 23.49 8.83
C ILE A 234 1.06 24.68 9.12
N ASP A 235 -0.25 24.46 9.08
CA ASP A 235 -1.25 25.50 9.38
C ASP A 235 -1.11 26.01 10.82
N ARG A 236 -0.96 25.12 11.81
CA ARG A 236 -0.70 25.52 13.20
C ARG A 236 0.60 26.30 13.36
N ALA A 237 1.68 25.88 12.71
CA ALA A 237 2.93 26.61 12.73
C ALA A 237 2.75 28.04 12.18
N TYR A 238 2.07 28.16 11.05
CA TYR A 238 1.77 29.45 10.42
C TYR A 238 0.92 30.35 11.32
N MET A 239 -0.17 29.83 11.89
CA MET A 239 -1.09 30.61 12.75
C MET A 239 -0.44 31.06 14.06
N SER A 240 0.55 30.31 14.57
CA SER A 240 1.29 30.67 15.78
C SER A 240 2.47 31.63 15.52
N GLY A 241 2.84 31.85 14.26
CA GLY A 241 4.01 32.64 13.87
C GLY A 241 5.35 31.99 14.22
N MET A 242 5.33 30.72 14.63
CA MET A 242 6.53 29.96 15.00
C MET A 242 7.11 29.23 13.78
N ASP A 243 8.36 28.76 13.93
CA ASP A 243 9.03 28.02 12.87
C ASP A 243 8.40 26.64 12.65
N VAL A 244 8.05 26.35 11.40
CA VAL A 244 7.48 25.07 10.95
C VAL A 244 8.35 23.87 11.33
N SER A 245 9.67 24.07 11.44
CA SER A 245 10.61 23.00 11.78
C SER A 245 10.28 22.31 13.10
N SER A 246 9.93 23.11 14.12
CA SER A 246 9.64 22.62 15.47
C SER A 246 8.35 21.80 15.51
N PHE A 247 7.34 22.25 14.77
CA PHE A 247 6.04 21.58 14.68
C PHE A 247 6.14 20.24 13.96
N VAL A 248 6.90 20.19 12.86
CA VAL A 248 7.04 18.97 12.06
C VAL A 248 7.81 17.90 12.85
N GLU A 249 8.83 18.26 13.62
CA GLU A 249 9.55 17.32 14.49
C GLU A 249 8.71 16.83 15.69
N GLN A 250 7.97 17.72 16.34
CA GLN A 250 7.25 17.41 17.57
C GLN A 250 5.88 16.78 17.33
N GLU A 251 5.25 17.05 16.18
CA GLU A 251 3.88 16.61 15.90
C GLU A 251 3.82 15.66 14.71
N TYR A 252 4.40 15.99 13.55
CA TYR A 252 4.26 15.15 12.36
C TYR A 252 5.01 13.81 12.51
N GLN A 253 6.29 13.86 12.91
CA GLN A 253 7.11 12.66 13.11
C GLN A 253 6.48 11.61 14.06
N PRO A 254 6.09 11.93 15.31
CA PRO A 254 5.54 10.93 16.21
C PRO A 254 4.18 10.41 15.76
N ASN A 255 3.32 11.25 15.19
CA ASN A 255 2.01 10.82 14.68
C ASN A 255 2.16 9.80 13.55
N ARG A 256 3.08 10.01 12.60
CA ARG A 256 3.25 9.08 11.47
C ARG A 256 4.06 7.85 11.82
N ARG A 257 5.03 7.96 12.73
CA ARG A 257 5.79 6.81 13.22
C ARG A 257 4.92 5.78 13.96
N LEU A 258 3.83 6.21 14.59
CA LEU A 258 2.91 5.31 15.31
C LEU A 258 1.80 4.74 14.41
N ALA A 259 1.56 5.34 13.24
CA ALA A 259 0.47 4.97 12.34
C ALA A 259 0.84 3.87 11.33
N VAL A 260 2.15 3.60 11.15
CA VAL A 260 2.72 2.61 10.22
C VAL A 260 3.44 1.53 11.01
#